data_AF-A0A090BF88-F1
#
_entry.id   AF-A0A090BF88-F1
#
_cell.length_a   1.000
_cell.length_b   1.000
_cell.length_c   1.000
_cell.angle_alpha   90.00
_cell.angle_beta   90.00
_cell.angle_gamma   90.00
#
_symmetry.space_group_name_H-M   'P 1'
#
loop_
_entity.id
_entity.type
_entity.pdbx_description
1 polymer ?
#
loop_
_entity_poly.entity_id
_entity_poly.type
_entity_poly.pdbx_seq_one_letter_code
_entity_poly.pdbx_strand_id
1 'polypeptide(L)'
;MLRLLHVFAASAIFLWENVQSTTTSDNHSNSSALNLRTLPPRLDINASVAPSPLGPQVFTSNETKLEDQDSEERVRPSLHSLPLLTDGAETLITAGQHQGPEGYFHSLNLRQGLQDPSDLNSLEVWFKHIDDFRRMGHDFSNEKMLELLQTKASEVELMQLMKHPSMGDSFKQLLGLPEMIKREWVKADMSPAEMYYWLPISGTERLTTSDMEAWEDVFRKLYDWFVWVETSRASGNVVSNGAILEVLVQQRGEEEAVEFLLWLRCKPDMKDRLYILLQLLVMEYPTMLKELLQSCLAAHISPEEVLRMIPVGMTHKDNNEVLTDVFVIKIWFAYVDFFRDSDRVFSDNAIVEALVQKSGQQAAIKFLLWLRREDDMKDRLYSLLQLLVMKHPTMVQELLQSCLAEHISPEEVFRVMPIAAMKTITHADNKDVWRDIIRKLKDWYDYVKLFQHVHKNVFNDNDVVKVLVDNRGVSEAMVFLTLLGRDPNLKNTSDRMRQLLMQTHPKEMFESCLMADISPDEFIWMIPISLKHDTWIKIDKKLRVWYAYFFHFRRKAGNEYTDDSFMGALVQRFGAKWVEQYISELETTLDMKASADTLRRHPSKPH
;
A
#
# COMPACT_ATOMS: atom_id res chain seq x y z
N MET A 1 18.85 52.33 -42.51
CA MET A 1 18.71 50.88 -42.21
C MET A 1 18.52 50.63 -40.73
N LEU A 2 19.56 50.42 -39.90
CA LEU A 2 19.42 49.89 -38.52
C LEU A 2 18.27 50.45 -37.68
N ARG A 3 18.09 51.80 -37.64
CA ARG A 3 17.03 52.44 -36.84
C ARG A 3 15.60 52.16 -37.33
N LEU A 4 15.35 51.93 -38.62
CA LEU A 4 14.02 51.54 -39.12
C LEU A 4 13.67 50.10 -38.71
N LEU A 5 14.63 49.18 -38.83
CA LEU A 5 14.43 47.77 -38.46
C LEU A 5 14.14 47.59 -36.97
N HIS A 6 14.76 48.40 -36.10
CA HIS A 6 14.43 48.43 -34.67
C HIS A 6 12.99 48.89 -34.39
N VAL A 7 12.47 49.86 -35.15
CA VAL A 7 11.06 50.27 -35.05
C VAL A 7 10.13 49.13 -35.46
N PHE A 8 10.40 48.45 -36.59
CA PHE A 8 9.59 47.29 -37.01
C PHE A 8 9.63 46.13 -36.01
N ALA A 9 10.78 45.81 -35.40
CA ALA A 9 10.88 44.78 -34.37
C ALA A 9 10.08 45.14 -33.11
N ALA A 10 10.18 46.38 -32.62
CA ALA A 10 9.40 46.87 -31.49
C ALA A 10 7.89 46.87 -31.79
N SER A 11 7.48 47.32 -32.98
CA SER A 11 6.10 47.29 -33.42
C SER A 11 5.55 45.88 -33.60
N ALA A 12 6.36 44.89 -33.98
CA ALA A 12 5.92 43.50 -34.10
C ALA A 12 5.55 42.89 -32.74
N ILE A 13 6.33 43.18 -31.69
CA ILE A 13 6.05 42.76 -30.30
C ILE A 13 4.77 43.47 -29.80
N PHE A 14 4.70 44.79 -29.93
CA PHE A 14 3.55 45.58 -29.45
C PHE A 14 2.23 45.25 -30.19
N LEU A 15 2.30 44.94 -31.48
CA LEU A 15 1.15 44.45 -32.26
C LEU A 15 0.79 42.98 -31.96
N TRP A 16 1.61 42.26 -31.20
CA TRP A 16 1.28 40.93 -30.70
C TRP A 16 0.52 41.02 -29.37
N GLU A 17 1.04 41.79 -28.41
CA GLU A 17 0.42 42.03 -27.09
C GLU A 17 -1.05 42.49 -27.22
N ASN A 18 -1.32 43.43 -28.12
CA ASN A 18 -2.66 43.97 -28.35
C ASN A 18 -3.68 43.00 -28.99
N VAL A 19 -3.29 41.78 -29.39
CA VAL A 19 -4.24 40.76 -29.90
C VAL A 19 -4.97 40.05 -28.75
N GLN A 20 -4.37 39.98 -27.56
CA GLN A 20 -4.95 39.27 -26.41
C GLN A 20 -6.04 40.07 -25.69
N SER A 21 -6.20 41.37 -26.00
CA SER A 21 -7.08 42.29 -25.25
C SER A 21 -8.54 42.35 -25.72
N THR A 22 -8.98 41.52 -26.69
CA THR A 22 -10.35 41.57 -27.24
C THR A 22 -11.10 40.23 -27.16
N THR A 23 -11.12 39.60 -25.99
CA THR A 23 -12.11 38.58 -25.62
C THR A 23 -12.60 38.81 -24.19
N THR A 24 -13.46 39.81 -24.00
CA THR A 24 -14.20 40.02 -22.75
C THR A 24 -15.32 39.00 -22.62
N SER A 25 -15.32 38.24 -21.52
CA SER A 25 -16.51 37.61 -20.96
C SER A 25 -16.43 37.75 -19.45
N ASP A 26 -17.42 38.40 -18.85
CA ASP A 26 -17.45 38.63 -17.41
C ASP A 26 -17.65 37.32 -16.63
N ASN A 27 -17.01 37.25 -15.46
CA ASN A 27 -17.69 36.77 -14.25
C ASN A 27 -16.96 37.26 -13.00
N HIS A 28 -17.72 37.84 -12.07
CA HIS A 28 -17.20 38.42 -10.83
C HIS A 28 -17.15 37.38 -9.70
N SER A 29 -16.15 37.56 -8.82
CA SER A 29 -16.19 37.19 -7.38
C SER A 29 -16.20 35.69 -7.02
N ASN A 30 -15.61 35.23 -5.92
CA ASN A 30 -14.92 35.94 -4.83
C ASN A 30 -13.50 35.39 -4.62
N SER A 31 -12.55 36.28 -4.31
CA SER A 31 -11.33 35.90 -3.60
C SER A 31 -11.51 36.22 -2.11
N SER A 32 -10.96 35.38 -1.25
CA SER A 32 -10.83 35.65 0.19
C SER A 32 -9.51 35.05 0.66
N ALA A 33 -8.51 35.90 0.83
CA ALA A 33 -7.18 35.50 1.27
C ALA A 33 -7.04 35.72 2.78
N LEU A 34 -6.63 34.70 3.53
CA LEU A 34 -6.29 34.83 4.95
C LEU A 34 -5.21 33.84 5.40
N ASN A 35 -3.97 34.35 5.45
CA ASN A 35 -2.89 34.09 6.39
C ASN A 35 -2.71 32.70 7.09
N LEU A 36 -1.54 32.10 6.81
CA LEU A 36 -0.51 31.67 7.78
C LEU A 36 -0.87 30.78 9.00
N ARG A 37 -0.29 29.57 8.98
CA ARG A 37 0.34 28.83 10.09
C ARG A 37 -0.44 28.63 11.41
N THR A 38 -0.93 27.40 11.61
CA THR A 38 -0.88 26.68 12.90
C THR A 38 -0.70 25.17 12.69
N LEU A 39 0.20 24.55 13.46
CA LEU A 39 0.28 23.10 13.70
C LEU A 39 -0.50 22.74 15.00
N PRO A 40 -0.79 21.48 15.32
CA PRO A 40 -2.18 21.06 15.50
C PRO A 40 -2.55 20.67 16.96
N PRO A 41 -3.84 20.46 17.22
CA PRO A 41 -4.31 19.64 18.35
C PRO A 41 -5.04 18.37 17.90
N ARG A 42 -4.57 17.23 18.44
CA ARG A 42 -5.28 16.01 18.89
C ARG A 42 -6.37 15.35 18.03
N LEU A 43 -6.25 14.03 17.93
CA LEU A 43 -7.31 13.10 17.54
C LEU A 43 -8.42 13.07 18.61
N ASP A 44 -9.64 13.44 18.24
CA ASP A 44 -10.88 13.12 18.95
C ASP A 44 -12.01 12.98 17.91
N ILE A 45 -12.30 11.74 17.47
CA ILE A 45 -13.43 11.42 16.58
C ILE A 45 -14.26 10.30 17.21
N ASN A 46 -15.14 10.69 18.14
CA ASN A 46 -16.15 9.80 18.70
C ASN A 46 -17.30 9.61 17.72
N ALA A 47 -17.26 8.54 16.94
CA ALA A 47 -18.38 8.08 16.12
C ALA A 47 -19.45 7.40 17.00
N SER A 48 -20.28 8.21 17.69
CA SER A 48 -21.36 7.70 18.54
C SER A 48 -22.47 7.07 17.70
N VAL A 49 -22.60 5.75 17.76
CA VAL A 49 -23.75 4.99 17.23
C VAL A 49 -24.74 4.75 18.38
N ALA A 50 -25.99 5.19 18.22
CA ALA A 50 -27.00 5.08 19.26
C ALA A 50 -27.60 3.65 19.34
N PRO A 51 -27.59 3.00 20.52
CA PRO A 51 -28.25 1.70 20.72
C PRO A 51 -29.74 1.86 21.05
N SER A 52 -30.60 1.05 20.43
CA SER A 52 -32.03 0.91 20.78
C SER A 52 -32.66 -0.31 20.07
N PRO A 53 -33.64 -0.99 20.68
CA PRO A 53 -33.64 -1.44 22.07
C PRO A 53 -34.01 -2.94 22.22
N LEU A 54 -33.76 -3.52 23.39
CA LEU A 54 -34.14 -4.90 23.73
C LEU A 54 -35.67 -5.09 23.85
N GLY A 55 -36.15 -6.32 23.58
CA GLY A 55 -37.51 -6.78 23.82
C GLY A 55 -37.53 -8.24 24.31
N PRO A 56 -38.48 -8.65 25.18
CA PRO A 56 -38.03 -9.29 26.44
C PRO A 56 -38.79 -10.54 26.92
N GLN A 57 -38.14 -11.34 27.79
CA GLN A 57 -38.76 -12.03 28.94
C GLN A 57 -37.77 -11.93 30.14
N VAL A 58 -38.10 -11.55 31.40
CA VAL A 58 -39.22 -11.89 32.33
C VAL A 58 -39.01 -13.30 32.92
N PHE A 59 -38.96 -13.59 34.24
CA PHE A 59 -39.07 -12.88 35.55
C PHE A 59 -38.45 -13.83 36.64
N THR A 60 -38.19 -13.54 37.93
CA THR A 60 -38.35 -12.42 38.91
C THR A 60 -37.26 -12.64 40.00
N SER A 61 -36.57 -11.64 40.56
CA SER A 61 -36.94 -10.84 41.77
C SER A 61 -37.27 -11.62 43.06
N ASN A 62 -36.45 -11.46 44.11
CA ASN A 62 -36.91 -11.02 45.44
C ASN A 62 -35.74 -10.60 46.37
N GLU A 63 -36.02 -9.71 47.31
CA GLU A 63 -35.11 -9.13 48.32
C GLU A 63 -35.10 -10.00 49.61
N THR A 64 -34.17 -9.91 50.57
CA THR A 64 -33.99 -8.76 51.49
C THR A 64 -32.80 -8.92 52.47
N LYS A 65 -32.18 -7.76 52.79
CA LYS A 65 -31.63 -7.29 54.09
C LYS A 65 -30.67 -8.12 54.98
N LEU A 66 -29.54 -7.47 55.26
CA LEU A 66 -28.88 -7.23 56.56
C LEU A 66 -29.48 -7.83 57.84
N GLU A 67 -28.58 -8.37 58.68
CA GLU A 67 -28.42 -7.93 60.09
C GLU A 67 -26.99 -8.22 60.60
N ASP A 68 -26.43 -7.36 61.47
CA ASP A 68 -25.15 -7.55 62.18
C ASP A 68 -25.43 -7.93 63.65
N GLN A 69 -24.67 -8.89 64.24
CA GLN A 69 -24.14 -8.73 65.61
C GLN A 69 -23.14 -9.82 66.08
N ASP A 70 -22.04 -9.32 66.65
CA ASP A 70 -21.26 -9.78 67.82
C ASP A 70 -21.34 -11.20 68.44
N SER A 71 -20.16 -11.84 68.48
CA SER A 71 -19.41 -12.24 69.71
C SER A 71 -19.85 -13.40 70.64
N GLU A 72 -18.87 -13.85 71.47
CA GLU A 72 -18.91 -14.88 72.54
C GLU A 72 -19.20 -16.36 72.15
N GLU A 73 -19.04 -17.34 73.05
CA GLU A 73 -17.77 -17.83 73.64
C GLU A 73 -17.89 -19.36 73.95
N ARG A 74 -16.86 -20.13 73.57
CA ARG A 74 -16.38 -21.41 74.15
C ARG A 74 -17.25 -22.12 75.23
N VAL A 75 -17.99 -23.18 74.85
CA VAL A 75 -18.34 -24.32 75.74
C VAL A 75 -18.27 -25.66 74.98
N ARG A 76 -17.79 -26.74 75.64
CA ARG A 76 -17.81 -28.12 75.13
C ARG A 76 -19.03 -28.91 75.65
N PRO A 77 -19.62 -29.78 74.82
CA PRO A 77 -19.88 -31.18 75.20
C PRO A 77 -19.12 -32.14 74.26
N SER A 78 -18.36 -33.13 74.73
CA SER A 78 -18.79 -34.35 75.44
C SER A 78 -19.34 -35.42 74.49
N LEU A 79 -18.59 -36.52 74.38
CA LEU A 79 -18.83 -37.72 73.57
C LEU A 79 -20.26 -38.27 73.67
N HIS A 80 -20.84 -38.70 72.54
CA HIS A 80 -21.18 -40.11 72.30
C HIS A 80 -21.67 -40.35 70.85
N SER A 81 -21.61 -41.62 70.41
CA SER A 81 -22.31 -42.19 69.23
C SER A 81 -21.80 -41.85 67.82
N LEU A 82 -20.74 -42.56 67.40
CA LEU A 82 -20.53 -42.94 65.99
C LEU A 82 -21.60 -43.96 65.53
N PRO A 83 -21.87 -44.04 64.22
CA PRO A 83 -21.68 -45.31 63.51
C PRO A 83 -20.45 -45.29 62.60
N LEU A 84 -19.79 -46.44 62.46
CA LEU A 84 -18.55 -46.61 61.67
C LEU A 84 -18.84 -46.56 60.16
N LEU A 85 -17.95 -45.93 59.40
CA LEU A 85 -17.63 -46.34 58.01
C LEU A 85 -16.24 -45.85 57.54
N THR A 86 -15.24 -45.90 58.44
CA THR A 86 -13.86 -45.44 58.23
C THR A 86 -12.88 -46.46 58.80
N ASP A 87 -12.34 -47.35 57.98
CA ASP A 87 -11.35 -48.36 58.41
C ASP A 87 -10.43 -48.83 57.24
N GLY A 88 -9.94 -47.86 56.45
CA GLY A 88 -9.11 -48.17 55.27
C GLY A 88 -8.32 -47.00 54.66
N ALA A 89 -8.70 -45.75 54.92
CA ALA A 89 -7.98 -44.57 54.39
C ALA A 89 -6.83 -44.11 55.31
N GLU A 90 -7.08 -43.99 56.62
CA GLU A 90 -6.11 -43.40 57.56
C GLU A 90 -4.87 -44.28 57.79
N THR A 91 -5.01 -45.61 57.67
CA THR A 91 -3.93 -46.59 57.85
C THR A 91 -2.85 -46.56 56.77
N LEU A 92 -3.12 -45.95 55.61
CA LEU A 92 -2.11 -45.76 54.55
C LEU A 92 -1.29 -44.47 54.75
N ILE A 93 -1.88 -43.43 55.33
CA ILE A 93 -1.27 -42.09 55.44
C ILE A 93 -0.03 -42.11 56.37
N THR A 94 -0.08 -42.89 57.45
CA THR A 94 1.04 -43.01 58.40
C THR A 94 2.12 -44.00 57.96
N ALA A 95 1.84 -44.88 56.99
CA ALA A 95 2.83 -45.80 56.43
C ALA A 95 3.63 -45.19 55.27
N GLY A 96 3.04 -44.25 54.51
CA GLY A 96 3.65 -43.66 53.31
C GLY A 96 4.81 -42.68 53.55
N GLN A 97 4.94 -42.10 54.76
CA GLN A 97 5.88 -41.00 55.03
C GLN A 97 7.39 -41.32 54.88
N HIS A 98 7.75 -42.59 54.65
CA HIS A 98 9.13 -43.01 54.36
C HIS A 98 9.26 -43.79 53.04
N GLN A 99 8.22 -43.79 52.18
CA GLN A 99 8.29 -44.35 50.84
C GLN A 99 8.31 -43.24 49.78
N GLY A 100 9.30 -43.30 48.88
CA GLY A 100 9.30 -42.47 47.67
C GLY A 100 8.06 -42.74 46.80
N PRO A 101 7.68 -41.81 45.91
CA PRO A 101 6.45 -41.92 45.13
C PRO A 101 6.30 -43.22 44.35
N GLU A 102 7.38 -43.87 43.93
CA GLU A 102 7.39 -45.18 43.26
C GLU A 102 6.95 -46.29 44.20
N GLY A 103 7.48 -46.30 45.44
CA GLY A 103 7.10 -47.26 46.47
C GLY A 103 5.63 -47.10 46.86
N TYR A 104 5.18 -45.85 47.01
CA TYR A 104 3.78 -45.58 47.31
C TYR A 104 2.87 -45.98 46.14
N PHE A 105 3.23 -45.68 44.88
CA PHE A 105 2.47 -46.12 43.69
C PHE A 105 2.27 -47.64 43.63
N HIS A 106 3.34 -48.40 43.90
CA HIS A 106 3.27 -49.86 43.91
C HIS A 106 2.51 -50.43 45.13
N SER A 107 2.29 -49.63 46.18
CA SER A 107 1.42 -50.00 47.32
C SER A 107 -0.08 -49.78 47.04
N LEU A 108 -0.42 -48.91 46.07
CA LEU A 108 -1.80 -48.71 45.65
C LEU A 108 -2.29 -49.99 44.92
N ASN A 109 -3.43 -50.52 45.34
CA ASN A 109 -4.03 -51.71 44.74
C ASN A 109 -4.77 -51.41 43.42
N LEU A 110 -4.14 -50.58 42.57
CA LEU A 110 -4.68 -50.13 41.30
C LEU A 110 -4.90 -51.30 40.35
N ARG A 111 -6.13 -51.45 39.88
CA ARG A 111 -6.50 -52.48 38.90
C ARG A 111 -5.96 -52.13 37.53
N GLN A 112 -5.67 -53.15 36.71
CA GLN A 112 -5.32 -52.91 35.31
C GLN A 112 -6.49 -52.23 34.60
N GLY A 113 -6.20 -51.12 33.93
CA GLY A 113 -7.15 -50.31 33.19
C GLY A 113 -7.82 -49.17 33.97
N LEU A 114 -7.68 -49.11 35.30
CA LEU A 114 -8.05 -47.95 36.13
C LEU A 114 -9.50 -47.44 35.97
N GLN A 115 -10.45 -48.37 35.78
CA GLN A 115 -11.86 -48.05 35.46
C GLN A 115 -12.77 -47.96 36.69
N ASP A 116 -12.28 -48.26 37.90
CA ASP A 116 -13.05 -48.22 39.14
C ASP A 116 -12.92 -46.85 39.82
N PRO A 117 -14.01 -46.20 40.30
CA PRO A 117 -13.91 -44.94 41.05
C PRO A 117 -12.98 -45.00 42.28
N SER A 118 -12.73 -46.18 42.85
CA SER A 118 -11.74 -46.37 43.91
C SER A 118 -10.28 -46.28 43.44
N ASP A 119 -10.00 -46.61 42.17
CA ASP A 119 -8.67 -46.39 41.54
C ASP A 119 -8.41 -44.87 41.39
N LEU A 120 -9.43 -44.08 41.03
CA LEU A 120 -9.33 -42.62 40.88
C LEU A 120 -8.90 -41.93 42.18
N ASN A 121 -9.64 -42.17 43.27
CA ASN A 121 -9.33 -41.60 44.58
C ASN A 121 -7.93 -42.02 45.07
N SER A 122 -7.50 -43.24 44.75
CA SER A 122 -6.17 -43.76 45.08
C SER A 122 -5.06 -43.00 44.33
N LEU A 123 -5.29 -42.66 43.06
CA LEU A 123 -4.38 -41.83 42.26
C LEU A 123 -4.36 -40.36 42.72
N GLU A 124 -5.49 -39.80 43.15
CA GLU A 124 -5.56 -38.43 43.66
C GLU A 124 -4.70 -38.26 44.93
N VAL A 125 -4.76 -39.23 45.85
CA VAL A 125 -3.91 -39.26 47.05
C VAL A 125 -2.42 -39.45 46.68
N TRP A 126 -2.12 -40.24 45.64
CA TRP A 126 -0.75 -40.41 45.14
C TRP A 126 -0.18 -39.15 44.50
N PHE A 127 -0.98 -38.43 43.72
CA PHE A 127 -0.64 -37.13 43.15
C PHE A 127 -0.32 -36.11 44.24
N LYS A 128 -1.14 -36.05 45.29
CA LYS A 128 -0.86 -35.21 46.47
C LYS A 128 0.44 -35.62 47.19
N HIS A 129 0.72 -36.92 47.30
CA HIS A 129 2.00 -37.41 47.87
C HIS A 129 3.20 -36.99 47.00
N ILE A 130 3.07 -36.95 45.67
CA ILE A 130 4.11 -36.42 44.78
C ILE A 130 4.33 -34.92 45.03
N ASP A 131 3.28 -34.11 45.13
CA ASP A 131 3.41 -32.68 45.41
C ASP A 131 4.08 -32.41 46.76
N ASP A 132 3.65 -33.10 47.82
CA ASP A 132 4.24 -32.93 49.15
C ASP A 132 5.69 -33.48 49.20
N PHE A 133 6.02 -34.54 48.46
CA PHE A 133 7.40 -35.03 48.29
C PHE A 133 8.30 -34.02 47.56
N ARG A 134 7.80 -33.39 46.48
CA ARG A 134 8.49 -32.31 45.75
C ARG A 134 8.67 -31.07 46.63
N ARG A 135 7.67 -30.68 47.42
CA ARG A 135 7.72 -29.57 48.38
C ARG A 135 8.75 -29.78 49.50
N MET A 136 9.04 -31.03 49.87
CA MET A 136 10.14 -31.37 50.79
C MET A 136 11.53 -31.26 50.16
N GLY A 137 11.64 -30.86 48.88
CA GLY A 137 12.91 -30.66 48.18
C GLY A 137 13.50 -31.94 47.59
N HIS A 138 12.70 -33.00 47.44
CA HIS A 138 13.10 -34.24 46.78
C HIS A 138 12.76 -34.20 45.28
N ASP A 139 13.70 -34.66 44.45
CA ASP A 139 13.49 -34.76 43.01
C ASP A 139 12.67 -36.03 42.66
N PHE A 140 11.64 -35.83 41.84
CA PHE A 140 10.81 -36.88 41.25
C PHE A 140 10.17 -36.34 39.97
N SER A 141 10.71 -36.72 38.81
CA SER A 141 10.38 -36.11 37.51
C SER A 141 9.03 -36.56 36.93
N ASN A 142 8.52 -35.79 35.97
CA ASN A 142 7.22 -36.03 35.32
C ASN A 142 7.27 -37.26 34.39
N GLU A 143 8.43 -37.54 33.81
CA GLU A 143 8.67 -38.73 32.98
C GLU A 143 8.55 -39.99 33.84
N LYS A 144 9.19 -40.03 35.02
CA LYS A 144 9.16 -41.18 35.93
C LYS A 144 7.76 -41.42 36.50
N MET A 145 7.01 -40.35 36.74
CA MET A 145 5.58 -40.39 37.08
C MET A 145 4.74 -41.03 35.97
N LEU A 146 5.00 -40.67 34.70
CA LEU A 146 4.29 -41.18 33.54
C LEU A 146 4.66 -42.65 33.22
N GLU A 147 5.94 -43.01 33.34
CA GLU A 147 6.41 -44.40 33.21
C GLU A 147 5.66 -45.34 34.17
N LEU A 148 5.50 -44.94 35.44
CA LEU A 148 4.75 -45.71 36.43
C LEU A 148 3.28 -45.86 36.03
N LEU A 149 2.61 -44.78 35.61
CA LEU A 149 1.23 -44.81 35.14
C LEU A 149 1.04 -45.77 33.95
N GLN A 150 1.98 -45.79 32.99
CA GLN A 150 1.99 -46.73 31.87
C GLN A 150 2.19 -48.21 32.28
N THR A 151 2.69 -48.51 33.49
CA THR A 151 2.72 -49.90 33.99
C THR A 151 1.34 -50.44 34.42
N LYS A 152 0.32 -49.58 34.52
CA LYS A 152 -1.01 -49.92 35.07
C LYS A 152 -2.18 -49.67 34.12
N ALA A 153 -2.06 -48.73 33.18
CA ALA A 153 -3.08 -48.44 32.19
C ALA A 153 -2.49 -48.23 30.79
N SER A 154 -3.28 -48.56 29.77
CA SER A 154 -2.95 -48.25 28.39
C SER A 154 -3.03 -46.75 28.11
N GLU A 155 -2.41 -46.31 27.02
CA GLU A 155 -2.41 -44.89 26.59
C GLU A 155 -3.83 -44.34 26.39
N VAL A 156 -4.78 -45.18 25.99
CA VAL A 156 -6.22 -44.85 25.84
C VAL A 156 -6.90 -44.66 27.19
N GLU A 157 -6.56 -45.48 28.18
CA GLU A 157 -7.12 -45.39 29.54
C GLU A 157 -6.52 -44.20 30.31
N LEU A 158 -5.21 -43.94 30.16
CA LEU A 158 -4.60 -42.70 30.63
C LEU A 158 -5.27 -41.46 30.01
N MET A 159 -5.64 -41.53 28.73
CA MET A 159 -6.44 -40.51 28.05
C MET A 159 -7.83 -40.31 28.68
N GLN A 160 -8.53 -41.40 29.01
CA GLN A 160 -9.86 -41.33 29.64
C GLN A 160 -9.78 -40.80 31.09
N LEU A 161 -8.73 -41.16 31.84
CA LEU A 161 -8.43 -40.65 33.17
C LEU A 161 -8.12 -39.16 33.18
N MET A 162 -7.29 -38.70 32.23
CA MET A 162 -7.00 -37.27 32.08
C MET A 162 -8.30 -36.51 31.78
N LYS A 163 -9.17 -37.03 30.91
CA LYS A 163 -10.51 -36.47 30.64
C LYS A 163 -11.50 -36.55 31.83
N HIS A 164 -11.16 -37.16 32.97
CA HIS A 164 -12.06 -37.25 34.12
C HIS A 164 -12.08 -35.96 34.97
N PRO A 165 -13.24 -35.35 35.29
CA PRO A 165 -13.31 -34.03 35.93
C PRO A 165 -12.58 -33.90 37.27
N SER A 166 -12.53 -34.94 38.11
CA SER A 166 -11.83 -34.90 39.39
C SER A 166 -10.30 -35.05 39.28
N MET A 167 -9.81 -35.62 38.18
CA MET A 167 -8.40 -35.96 38.00
C MET A 167 -7.67 -34.96 37.11
N GLY A 168 -8.40 -34.34 36.18
CA GLY A 168 -7.85 -33.53 35.11
C GLY A 168 -6.94 -32.40 35.60
N ASP A 169 -7.32 -31.67 36.64
CA ASP A 169 -6.51 -30.53 37.12
C ASP A 169 -5.22 -30.97 37.84
N SER A 170 -5.25 -32.09 38.57
CA SER A 170 -4.05 -32.70 39.15
C SER A 170 -3.10 -33.20 38.04
N PHE A 171 -3.63 -33.82 36.99
CA PHE A 171 -2.85 -34.20 35.79
C PHE A 171 -2.24 -32.98 35.08
N LYS A 172 -2.99 -31.86 34.93
CA LYS A 172 -2.51 -30.60 34.32
C LYS A 172 -1.36 -29.98 35.11
N GLN A 173 -1.48 -29.92 36.45
CA GLN A 173 -0.46 -29.32 37.32
C GLN A 173 0.81 -30.18 37.38
N LEU A 174 0.68 -31.49 37.51
CA LEU A 174 1.82 -32.36 37.80
C LEU A 174 2.67 -32.76 36.58
N LEU A 175 2.10 -32.95 35.39
CA LEU A 175 2.80 -33.62 34.28
C LEU A 175 3.55 -32.72 33.30
N GLY A 176 3.14 -31.47 33.06
CA GLY A 176 3.80 -30.62 32.05
C GLY A 176 3.92 -31.24 30.65
N LEU A 177 2.86 -31.97 30.22
CA LEU A 177 2.71 -32.75 28.97
C LEU A 177 4.00 -33.18 28.25
N PRO A 178 4.58 -34.34 28.61
CA PRO A 178 5.71 -34.93 27.88
C PRO A 178 5.42 -35.21 26.40
N GLU A 179 6.45 -35.16 25.55
CA GLU A 179 6.39 -35.36 24.09
C GLU A 179 5.80 -36.71 23.62
N MET A 180 5.60 -37.66 24.53
CA MET A 180 4.87 -38.90 24.27
C MET A 180 3.35 -38.65 24.24
N ILE A 181 2.83 -37.88 25.21
CA ILE A 181 1.40 -37.55 25.30
C ILE A 181 0.97 -36.70 24.10
N LYS A 182 1.78 -35.69 23.72
CA LYS A 182 1.51 -34.84 22.54
C LYS A 182 1.32 -35.68 21.26
N ARG A 183 2.13 -36.73 21.06
CA ARG A 183 2.09 -37.61 19.88
C ARG A 183 0.89 -38.55 19.81
N GLU A 184 0.36 -39.01 20.94
CA GLU A 184 -0.86 -39.84 20.94
C GLU A 184 -2.14 -39.00 20.89
N TRP A 185 -2.15 -37.82 21.49
CA TRP A 185 -3.28 -36.89 21.43
C TRP A 185 -3.55 -36.38 20.00
N VAL A 186 -2.50 -36.25 19.19
CA VAL A 186 -2.59 -36.00 17.74
C VAL A 186 -3.43 -37.06 17.00
N LYS A 187 -3.50 -38.31 17.48
CA LYS A 187 -4.29 -39.39 16.87
C LYS A 187 -5.72 -39.50 17.41
N ALA A 188 -6.07 -38.74 18.45
CA ALA A 188 -7.26 -38.97 19.26
C ALA A 188 -8.45 -38.06 18.91
N ASP A 189 -8.44 -37.46 17.71
CA ASP A 189 -9.48 -36.56 17.16
C ASP A 189 -9.93 -35.44 18.14
N MET A 190 -8.97 -34.92 18.92
CA MET A 190 -9.22 -33.83 19.87
C MET A 190 -9.28 -32.48 19.14
N SER A 191 -10.19 -31.61 19.57
CA SER A 191 -10.26 -30.23 19.05
C SER A 191 -9.18 -29.31 19.64
N PRO A 192 -8.81 -28.21 18.95
CA PRO A 192 -7.91 -27.20 19.51
C PRO A 192 -8.42 -26.59 20.81
N ALA A 193 -9.74 -26.43 20.96
CA ALA A 193 -10.37 -25.91 22.16
C ALA A 193 -10.21 -26.85 23.37
N GLU A 194 -10.45 -28.17 23.19
CA GLU A 194 -10.17 -29.15 24.23
C GLU A 194 -8.69 -29.15 24.62
N MET A 195 -7.78 -29.20 23.64
CA MET A 195 -6.33 -29.17 23.89
C MET A 195 -5.90 -27.94 24.70
N TYR A 196 -6.52 -26.79 24.42
CA TYR A 196 -6.24 -25.54 25.14
C TYR A 196 -6.56 -25.66 26.64
N TYR A 197 -7.69 -26.28 27.00
CA TYR A 197 -8.06 -26.56 28.39
C TYR A 197 -7.24 -27.68 29.06
N TRP A 198 -6.55 -28.51 28.27
CA TRP A 198 -5.64 -29.56 28.76
C TRP A 198 -4.21 -29.10 29.00
N LEU A 199 -3.82 -27.96 28.44
CA LEU A 199 -2.54 -27.31 28.72
C LEU A 199 -2.64 -26.37 29.93
N PRO A 200 -1.54 -26.14 30.67
CA PRO A 200 -1.50 -25.18 31.78
C PRO A 200 -1.48 -23.71 31.32
N ILE A 201 -2.22 -23.41 30.24
CA ILE A 201 -2.52 -22.06 29.72
C ILE A 201 -3.83 -21.57 30.33
N SER A 202 -4.87 -22.41 30.38
CA SER A 202 -6.23 -22.00 30.77
C SER A 202 -6.36 -21.60 32.25
N GLY A 203 -5.35 -21.92 33.07
CA GLY A 203 -5.22 -21.47 34.46
C GLY A 203 -4.28 -20.28 34.66
N THR A 204 -3.80 -19.63 33.60
CA THR A 204 -3.06 -18.37 33.69
C THR A 204 -4.02 -17.19 33.53
N GLU A 205 -3.90 -16.19 34.40
CA GLU A 205 -4.70 -14.97 34.30
C GLU A 205 -4.38 -14.19 33.00
N ARG A 206 -5.29 -13.32 32.59
CA ARG A 206 -5.02 -12.35 31.52
C ARG A 206 -4.00 -11.33 32.00
N LEU A 207 -3.02 -11.04 31.17
CA LEU A 207 -1.84 -10.30 31.58
C LEU A 207 -2.01 -8.81 31.31
N THR A 208 -1.71 -7.99 32.31
CA THR A 208 -1.55 -6.55 32.10
C THR A 208 -0.18 -6.27 31.48
N THR A 209 -0.03 -5.11 30.84
CA THR A 209 1.08 -4.77 29.95
C THR A 209 2.42 -4.46 30.67
N SER A 210 2.63 -4.95 31.89
CA SER A 210 3.78 -4.62 32.74
C SER A 210 4.66 -5.80 33.20
N ASP A 211 4.24 -7.07 33.02
CA ASP A 211 5.01 -8.25 33.50
C ASP A 211 5.58 -9.12 32.37
N MET A 212 6.71 -8.69 31.81
CA MET A 212 7.37 -9.35 30.67
C MET A 212 7.77 -10.81 30.92
N GLU A 213 8.02 -11.22 32.17
CA GLU A 213 8.39 -12.61 32.48
C GLU A 213 7.16 -13.53 32.47
N ALA A 214 6.02 -13.05 33.00
CA ALA A 214 4.74 -13.75 32.88
C ALA A 214 4.28 -13.88 31.42
N TRP A 215 4.48 -12.85 30.60
CA TRP A 215 4.18 -12.88 29.16
C TRP A 215 5.01 -13.95 28.42
N GLU A 216 6.29 -14.15 28.74
CA GLU A 216 7.10 -15.18 28.06
C GLU A 216 6.65 -16.61 28.40
N ASP A 217 6.30 -16.89 29.66
CA ASP A 217 5.77 -18.21 30.05
C ASP A 217 4.42 -18.51 29.38
N VAL A 218 3.50 -17.54 29.37
CA VAL A 218 2.21 -17.64 28.66
C VAL A 218 2.41 -17.90 27.16
N PHE A 219 3.29 -17.14 26.49
CA PHE A 219 3.59 -17.34 25.08
C PHE A 219 4.29 -18.67 24.79
N ARG A 220 5.16 -19.15 25.69
CA ARG A 220 5.80 -20.47 25.57
C ARG A 220 4.78 -21.61 25.64
N LYS A 221 3.80 -21.52 26.54
CA LYS A 221 2.70 -22.51 26.65
C LYS A 221 1.73 -22.43 25.47
N LEU A 222 1.37 -21.22 25.02
CA LEU A 222 0.58 -21.00 23.79
C LEU A 222 1.30 -21.53 22.54
N TYR A 223 2.64 -21.47 22.51
CA TYR A 223 3.45 -22.08 21.46
C TYR A 223 3.37 -23.61 21.47
N ASP A 224 3.44 -24.26 22.64
CA ASP A 224 3.23 -25.71 22.77
C ASP A 224 1.84 -26.15 22.27
N TRP A 225 0.80 -25.38 22.59
CA TRP A 225 -0.54 -25.58 22.01
C TRP A 225 -0.52 -25.48 20.48
N PHE A 226 0.09 -24.42 19.95
CA PHE A 226 0.14 -24.15 18.52
C PHE A 226 0.90 -25.24 17.74
N VAL A 227 2.07 -25.67 18.24
CA VAL A 227 2.85 -26.79 17.69
C VAL A 227 2.03 -28.08 17.67
N TRP A 228 1.26 -28.36 18.73
CA TRP A 228 0.35 -29.51 18.73
C TRP A 228 -0.74 -29.39 17.67
N VAL A 229 -1.37 -28.21 17.52
CA VAL A 229 -2.43 -28.00 16.50
C VAL A 229 -1.90 -28.21 15.09
N GLU A 230 -0.71 -27.69 14.77
CA GLU A 230 -0.09 -27.90 13.46
C GLU A 230 0.32 -29.38 13.23
N THR A 231 0.79 -30.07 14.27
CA THR A 231 1.09 -31.52 14.21
C THR A 231 -0.18 -32.38 14.05
N SER A 232 -1.27 -31.97 14.70
CA SER A 232 -2.61 -32.57 14.58
C SER A 232 -3.14 -32.44 13.15
N ARG A 233 -3.03 -31.25 12.55
CA ARG A 233 -3.38 -31.04 11.13
C ARG A 233 -2.49 -31.84 10.18
N ALA A 234 -1.17 -31.86 10.41
CA ALA A 234 -0.23 -32.63 9.59
C ALA A 234 -0.50 -34.14 9.61
N SER A 235 -1.17 -34.64 10.65
CA SER A 235 -1.54 -36.05 10.81
C SER A 235 -2.92 -36.40 10.23
N GLY A 236 -3.64 -35.41 9.68
CA GLY A 236 -4.90 -35.60 8.95
C GLY A 236 -6.14 -34.92 9.54
N ASN A 237 -6.05 -34.35 10.75
CA ASN A 237 -7.22 -33.77 11.43
C ASN A 237 -7.60 -32.42 10.81
N VAL A 238 -8.90 -32.21 10.53
CA VAL A 238 -9.37 -31.05 9.75
C VAL A 238 -9.56 -29.81 10.64
N VAL A 239 -8.44 -29.25 11.12
CA VAL A 239 -8.45 -28.01 11.90
C VAL A 239 -8.40 -26.79 10.96
N SER A 240 -9.46 -25.96 10.97
CA SER A 240 -9.49 -24.69 10.22
C SER A 240 -8.59 -23.63 10.86
N ASN A 241 -8.34 -22.52 10.14
CA ASN A 241 -7.59 -21.39 10.71
C ASN A 241 -8.46 -20.55 11.66
N GLY A 242 -9.73 -20.31 11.30
CA GLY A 242 -10.68 -19.59 12.15
C GLY A 242 -10.87 -20.28 13.51
N ALA A 243 -10.87 -21.61 13.57
CA ALA A 243 -10.95 -22.34 14.85
C ALA A 243 -9.71 -22.15 15.76
N ILE A 244 -8.57 -21.74 15.23
CA ILE A 244 -7.39 -21.32 16.03
C ILE A 244 -7.62 -19.91 16.56
N LEU A 245 -8.03 -18.99 15.69
CA LEU A 245 -8.27 -17.58 16.05
C LEU A 245 -9.41 -17.44 17.06
N GLU A 246 -10.49 -18.20 16.88
CA GLU A 246 -11.63 -18.27 17.80
C GLU A 246 -11.17 -18.68 19.22
N VAL A 247 -10.36 -19.74 19.35
CA VAL A 247 -9.83 -20.16 20.66
C VAL A 247 -8.91 -19.09 21.26
N LEU A 248 -8.01 -18.49 20.48
CA LEU A 248 -7.13 -17.42 20.96
C LEU A 248 -7.93 -16.19 21.43
N VAL A 249 -8.85 -15.69 20.61
CA VAL A 249 -9.64 -14.48 20.87
C VAL A 249 -10.63 -14.69 22.03
N GLN A 250 -11.34 -15.82 22.09
CA GLN A 250 -12.28 -16.09 23.19
C GLN A 250 -11.54 -16.22 24.53
N GLN A 251 -10.42 -16.94 24.56
CA GLN A 251 -9.73 -17.27 25.81
C GLN A 251 -8.81 -16.13 26.28
N ARG A 252 -7.92 -15.62 25.43
CA ARG A 252 -6.95 -14.57 25.76
C ARG A 252 -7.49 -13.15 25.55
N GLY A 253 -8.40 -12.95 24.60
CA GLY A 253 -8.82 -11.64 24.13
C GLY A 253 -8.05 -11.20 22.87
N GLU A 254 -8.56 -10.18 22.18
CA GLU A 254 -8.06 -9.78 20.86
C GLU A 254 -6.64 -9.18 20.93
N GLU A 255 -6.35 -8.32 21.92
CA GLU A 255 -5.03 -7.71 22.15
C GLU A 255 -3.94 -8.76 22.44
N GLU A 256 -4.20 -9.68 23.38
CA GLU A 256 -3.26 -10.75 23.71
C GLU A 256 -3.02 -11.71 22.52
N ALA A 257 -4.05 -11.95 21.69
CA ALA A 257 -3.91 -12.75 20.47
C ALA A 257 -3.03 -12.05 19.41
N VAL A 258 -3.15 -10.73 19.25
CA VAL A 258 -2.26 -9.93 18.40
C VAL A 258 -0.81 -10.04 18.86
N GLU A 259 -0.54 -9.83 20.15
CA GLU A 259 0.83 -9.89 20.69
C GLU A 259 1.43 -11.30 20.63
N PHE A 260 0.65 -12.35 20.91
CA PHE A 260 1.11 -13.73 20.76
C PHE A 260 1.51 -14.05 19.31
N LEU A 261 0.66 -13.66 18.34
CA LEU A 261 0.98 -13.84 16.92
C LEU A 261 2.23 -13.03 16.53
N LEU A 262 2.36 -11.77 16.95
CA LEU A 262 3.57 -10.97 16.69
C LEU A 262 4.84 -11.55 17.35
N TRP A 263 4.72 -12.28 18.46
CA TRP A 263 5.81 -13.03 19.10
C TRP A 263 6.18 -14.30 18.33
N LEU A 264 5.24 -15.00 17.66
CA LEU A 264 5.55 -16.13 16.78
C LEU A 264 6.52 -15.76 15.64
N ARG A 265 6.65 -14.48 15.30
CA ARG A 265 7.67 -13.97 14.35
C ARG A 265 9.11 -14.30 14.78
N CYS A 266 9.35 -14.51 16.08
CA CYS A 266 10.63 -14.95 16.62
C CYS A 266 10.89 -16.47 16.45
N LYS A 267 9.97 -17.20 15.79
CA LYS A 267 10.04 -18.64 15.52
C LYS A 267 10.13 -18.85 13.99
N PRO A 268 11.32 -19.11 13.41
CA PRO A 268 11.51 -19.11 11.96
C PRO A 268 10.63 -20.11 11.20
N ASP A 269 10.31 -21.23 11.85
CA ASP A 269 9.43 -22.31 11.40
C ASP A 269 7.95 -21.92 11.31
N MET A 270 7.52 -20.88 12.03
CA MET A 270 6.13 -20.40 12.04
C MET A 270 5.87 -19.22 11.09
N LYS A 271 6.89 -18.70 10.39
CA LYS A 271 6.81 -17.40 9.70
C LYS A 271 5.73 -17.31 8.61
N ASP A 272 5.62 -18.32 7.74
CA ASP A 272 4.59 -18.32 6.69
C ASP A 272 3.18 -18.55 7.27
N ARG A 273 3.11 -19.32 8.37
CA ARG A 273 1.87 -19.65 9.06
C ARG A 273 1.29 -18.44 9.80
N LEU A 274 2.16 -17.63 10.40
CA LEU A 274 1.84 -16.39 11.09
C LEU A 274 1.10 -15.40 10.18
N TYR A 275 1.60 -15.16 8.96
CA TYR A 275 0.98 -14.21 8.05
C TYR A 275 -0.46 -14.58 7.70
N ILE A 276 -0.72 -15.86 7.46
CA ILE A 276 -2.07 -16.35 7.16
C ILE A 276 -3.02 -16.10 8.34
N LEU A 277 -2.55 -16.27 9.57
CA LEU A 277 -3.35 -16.04 10.78
C LEU A 277 -3.57 -14.56 11.09
N LEU A 278 -2.57 -13.69 10.91
CA LEU A 278 -2.74 -12.24 11.05
C LEU A 278 -3.66 -11.65 9.97
N GLN A 279 -3.57 -12.14 8.73
CA GLN A 279 -4.46 -11.75 7.64
C GLN A 279 -5.91 -12.13 7.96
N LEU A 280 -6.14 -13.36 8.42
CA LEU A 280 -7.47 -13.84 8.82
C LEU A 280 -8.00 -13.10 10.05
N LEU A 281 -7.18 -12.83 11.08
CA LEU A 281 -7.57 -12.05 12.25
C LEU A 281 -8.10 -10.66 11.86
N VAL A 282 -7.44 -9.98 10.92
CA VAL A 282 -7.91 -8.67 10.41
C VAL A 282 -9.16 -8.79 9.52
N MET A 283 -9.40 -9.91 8.83
CA MET A 283 -10.64 -10.11 8.07
C MET A 283 -11.84 -10.48 8.96
N GLU A 284 -11.62 -11.30 10.00
CA GLU A 284 -12.64 -11.71 10.97
C GLU A 284 -12.93 -10.60 12.00
N TYR A 285 -11.91 -9.83 12.40
CA TYR A 285 -11.98 -8.77 13.40
C TYR A 285 -11.34 -7.45 12.89
N PRO A 286 -11.99 -6.70 11.96
CA PRO A 286 -11.38 -5.53 11.29
C PRO A 286 -10.98 -4.37 12.21
N THR A 287 -11.49 -4.33 13.43
CA THR A 287 -11.02 -3.43 14.51
C THR A 287 -9.52 -3.61 14.75
N MET A 288 -9.07 -4.87 14.90
CA MET A 288 -7.70 -5.24 15.30
C MET A 288 -6.61 -4.84 14.30
N LEU A 289 -6.95 -4.35 13.11
CA LEU A 289 -5.98 -3.71 12.23
C LEU A 289 -5.26 -2.55 12.94
N LYS A 290 -5.97 -1.76 13.75
CA LYS A 290 -5.38 -0.61 14.44
C LYS A 290 -4.41 -1.04 15.53
N GLU A 291 -4.83 -1.98 16.38
CA GLU A 291 -4.04 -2.51 17.50
C GLU A 291 -2.81 -3.26 16.97
N LEU A 292 -2.97 -4.15 15.98
CA LEU A 292 -1.88 -4.80 15.24
C LEU A 292 -0.83 -3.79 14.74
N LEU A 293 -1.27 -2.66 14.18
CA LEU A 293 -0.34 -1.65 13.66
C LEU A 293 0.33 -0.81 14.75
N GLN A 294 -0.33 -0.59 15.89
CA GLN A 294 0.29 0.03 17.06
C GLN A 294 1.39 -0.88 17.64
N SER A 295 1.10 -2.18 17.81
CA SER A 295 2.09 -3.19 18.20
C SER A 295 3.21 -3.33 17.17
N CYS A 296 2.91 -3.25 15.86
CA CYS A 296 3.94 -3.22 14.81
C CYS A 296 4.86 -1.97 14.89
N LEU A 297 4.34 -0.79 15.25
CA LEU A 297 5.17 0.41 15.46
C LEU A 297 6.07 0.22 16.70
N ALA A 298 5.49 -0.25 17.81
CA ALA A 298 6.20 -0.52 19.06
C ALA A 298 7.31 -1.56 18.89
N ALA A 299 7.01 -2.70 18.24
CA ALA A 299 7.95 -3.76 17.90
C ALA A 299 8.81 -3.48 16.64
N HIS A 300 8.78 -2.23 16.15
CA HIS A 300 9.66 -1.67 15.10
C HIS A 300 9.68 -2.46 13.79
N ILE A 301 8.53 -3.02 13.39
CA ILE A 301 8.39 -3.89 12.23
C ILE A 301 8.51 -3.07 10.94
N SER A 302 9.20 -3.58 9.91
CA SER A 302 9.31 -2.84 8.64
C SER A 302 7.96 -2.80 7.91
N PRO A 303 7.60 -1.71 7.20
CA PRO A 303 6.34 -1.66 6.46
C PRO A 303 6.20 -2.75 5.39
N GLU A 304 7.30 -3.29 4.86
CA GLU A 304 7.32 -4.47 3.99
C GLU A 304 6.80 -5.73 4.70
N GLU A 305 7.30 -6.02 5.90
CA GLU A 305 6.86 -7.17 6.69
C GLU A 305 5.41 -6.99 7.17
N VAL A 306 5.03 -5.78 7.58
CA VAL A 306 3.64 -5.43 7.91
C VAL A 306 2.71 -5.60 6.70
N LEU A 307 3.15 -5.26 5.47
CA LEU A 307 2.36 -5.49 4.27
C LEU A 307 2.07 -6.99 4.03
N ARG A 308 2.94 -7.89 4.49
CA ARG A 308 2.69 -9.35 4.49
C ARG A 308 1.70 -9.78 5.57
N MET A 309 1.60 -9.07 6.70
CA MET A 309 0.70 -9.39 7.82
C MET A 309 -0.77 -9.03 7.57
N ILE A 310 -1.04 -8.04 6.71
CA ILE A 310 -2.40 -7.50 6.49
C ILE A 310 -3.08 -8.07 5.22
N PRO A 311 -4.41 -8.23 5.21
CA PRO A 311 -5.15 -8.66 4.02
C PRO A 311 -5.26 -7.49 3.04
N VAL A 312 -4.50 -7.57 1.94
CA VAL A 312 -4.57 -6.61 0.81
C VAL A 312 -4.41 -7.40 -0.48
N GLY A 313 -5.35 -7.27 -1.40
CA GLY A 313 -5.40 -8.02 -2.66
C GLY A 313 -5.82 -9.49 -2.47
N MET A 314 -6.44 -9.81 -1.33
CA MET A 314 -6.97 -11.16 -1.05
C MET A 314 -8.35 -11.32 -1.67
N THR A 315 -8.39 -11.64 -2.97
CA THR A 315 -9.66 -11.92 -3.65
C THR A 315 -10.22 -13.27 -3.20
N HIS A 316 -11.20 -13.22 -2.30
CA HIS A 316 -12.28 -14.18 -2.31
C HIS A 316 -13.25 -13.82 -3.47
N LYS A 317 -14.53 -14.20 -3.41
CA LYS A 317 -15.40 -14.22 -4.61
C LYS A 317 -16.51 -13.18 -4.60
N ASP A 318 -16.65 -12.38 -3.55
CA ASP A 318 -17.85 -11.57 -3.32
C ASP A 318 -17.56 -10.06 -3.33
N ASN A 319 -18.41 -9.31 -4.05
CA ASN A 319 -18.13 -7.93 -4.49
C ASN A 319 -18.01 -6.86 -3.39
N ASN A 320 -18.13 -7.22 -2.09
CA ASN A 320 -17.94 -6.31 -0.97
C ASN A 320 -16.45 -6.12 -0.58
N GLU A 321 -15.58 -7.08 -0.90
CA GLU A 321 -14.16 -7.11 -0.50
C GLU A 321 -13.36 -5.87 -0.97
N VAL A 322 -13.81 -5.27 -2.08
CA VAL A 322 -13.23 -4.10 -2.74
C VAL A 322 -13.09 -2.88 -1.81
N LEU A 323 -14.01 -2.70 -0.85
CA LEU A 323 -13.92 -1.59 0.12
C LEU A 323 -12.94 -1.88 1.26
N THR A 324 -12.81 -3.15 1.67
CA THR A 324 -11.85 -3.60 2.69
C THR A 324 -10.42 -3.34 2.21
N ASP A 325 -10.10 -3.67 0.96
CA ASP A 325 -8.78 -3.43 0.37
C ASP A 325 -8.38 -1.94 0.39
N VAL A 326 -9.31 -1.01 0.12
CA VAL A 326 -9.04 0.45 0.20
C VAL A 326 -8.74 0.87 1.64
N PHE A 327 -9.56 0.43 2.60
CA PHE A 327 -9.40 0.80 4.01
C PHE A 327 -8.08 0.30 4.59
N VAL A 328 -7.75 -0.98 4.35
CA VAL A 328 -6.52 -1.60 4.84
C VAL A 328 -5.28 -0.95 4.23
N ILE A 329 -5.26 -0.67 2.91
CA ILE A 329 -4.08 -0.05 2.29
C ILE A 329 -3.93 1.43 2.64
N LYS A 330 -5.02 2.20 2.82
CA LYS A 330 -4.94 3.60 3.32
C LYS A 330 -4.31 3.64 4.71
N ILE A 331 -4.72 2.73 5.59
CA ILE A 331 -4.15 2.59 6.93
C ILE A 331 -2.68 2.12 6.88
N TRP A 332 -2.32 1.22 5.96
CA TRP A 332 -0.91 0.86 5.75
C TRP A 332 -0.05 2.01 5.22
N PHE A 333 -0.57 2.86 4.33
CA PHE A 333 0.13 4.07 3.90
C PHE A 333 0.34 5.04 5.06
N ALA A 334 -0.63 5.18 5.97
CA ALA A 334 -0.45 5.94 7.21
C ALA A 334 0.61 5.31 8.13
N TYR A 335 0.64 3.97 8.26
CA TYR A 335 1.70 3.26 8.99
C TYR A 335 3.09 3.53 8.39
N VAL A 336 3.23 3.51 7.06
CA VAL A 336 4.48 3.85 6.36
C VAL A 336 4.94 5.27 6.72
N ASP A 337 4.03 6.23 6.80
CA ASP A 337 4.37 7.62 7.09
C ASP A 337 4.70 7.83 8.59
N PHE A 338 3.94 7.24 9.53
CA PHE A 338 4.34 7.22 10.95
C PHE A 338 5.70 6.53 11.20
N PHE A 339 5.99 5.47 10.44
CA PHE A 339 7.29 4.79 10.50
C PHE A 339 8.41 5.71 10.00
N ARG A 340 8.17 6.49 8.92
CA ARG A 340 9.13 7.49 8.39
C ARG A 340 9.41 8.61 9.39
N ASP A 341 8.36 9.18 9.97
CA ASP A 341 8.45 10.27 10.96
C ASP A 341 9.18 9.84 12.24
N SER A 342 9.31 8.54 12.49
CA SER A 342 10.10 7.94 13.60
C SER A 342 11.60 7.83 13.28
N ASP A 343 12.16 8.79 12.52
CA ASP A 343 13.54 8.85 12.01
C ASP A 343 14.00 7.62 11.19
N ARG A 344 13.10 6.94 10.46
CA ARG A 344 13.42 5.69 9.73
C ARG A 344 13.29 5.81 8.22
N VAL A 345 14.30 5.32 7.50
CA VAL A 345 14.34 5.39 6.03
C VAL A 345 13.52 4.26 5.41
N PHE A 346 12.28 4.56 4.99
CA PHE A 346 11.49 3.68 4.12
C PHE A 346 11.02 4.43 2.85
N SER A 347 11.86 4.42 1.82
CA SER A 347 11.62 5.17 0.57
C SER A 347 10.43 4.65 -0.26
N ASP A 348 9.88 5.48 -1.16
CA ASP A 348 8.83 5.04 -2.09
C ASP A 348 9.29 3.92 -3.04
N ASN A 349 10.61 3.84 -3.30
CA ASN A 349 11.23 2.71 -3.98
C ASN A 349 11.00 1.38 -3.25
N ALA A 350 10.96 1.39 -1.91
CA ALA A 350 10.68 0.21 -1.08
C ALA A 350 9.18 -0.11 -0.98
N ILE A 351 8.30 0.91 -1.04
CA ILE A 351 6.85 0.70 -1.22
C ILE A 351 6.58 -0.10 -2.50
N VAL A 352 7.17 0.33 -3.62
CA VAL A 352 7.03 -0.36 -4.91
C VAL A 352 7.55 -1.79 -4.84
N GLU A 353 8.71 -2.03 -4.21
CA GLU A 353 9.25 -3.38 -4.05
C GLU A 353 8.36 -4.26 -3.16
N ALA A 354 7.84 -3.77 -2.05
CA ALA A 354 6.94 -4.52 -1.18
C ALA A 354 5.63 -4.92 -1.90
N LEU A 355 5.02 -4.01 -2.67
CA LEU A 355 3.82 -4.30 -3.48
C LEU A 355 4.10 -5.34 -4.58
N VAL A 356 5.23 -5.20 -5.29
CA VAL A 356 5.66 -6.13 -6.35
C VAL A 356 6.02 -7.50 -5.77
N GLN A 357 6.63 -7.58 -4.59
CA GLN A 357 6.89 -8.85 -3.91
C GLN A 357 5.61 -9.54 -3.43
N LYS A 358 4.62 -8.79 -2.91
CA LYS A 358 3.38 -9.39 -2.40
C LYS A 358 2.48 -9.95 -3.50
N SER A 359 2.40 -9.28 -4.65
CA SER A 359 1.39 -9.55 -5.68
C SER A 359 1.92 -9.84 -7.09
N GLY A 360 3.20 -9.57 -7.36
CA GLY A 360 3.78 -9.59 -8.70
C GLY A 360 3.56 -8.29 -9.48
N GLN A 361 4.41 -8.04 -10.48
CA GLN A 361 4.49 -6.77 -11.20
C GLN A 361 3.16 -6.33 -11.85
N GLN A 362 2.46 -7.27 -12.52
CA GLN A 362 1.19 -6.96 -13.19
C GLN A 362 0.05 -6.68 -12.20
N ALA A 363 -0.03 -7.42 -11.09
CA ALA A 363 -1.05 -7.21 -10.08
C ALA A 363 -0.84 -5.87 -9.35
N ALA A 364 0.41 -5.52 -9.01
CA ALA A 364 0.75 -4.24 -8.43
C ALA A 364 0.33 -3.04 -9.32
N ILE A 365 0.48 -3.15 -10.65
CA ILE A 365 -0.03 -2.13 -11.57
C ILE A 365 -1.56 -2.03 -11.53
N LYS A 366 -2.28 -3.16 -11.64
CA LYS A 366 -3.75 -3.18 -11.61
C LYS A 366 -4.30 -2.62 -10.29
N PHE A 367 -3.68 -2.99 -9.18
CA PHE A 367 -4.01 -2.51 -7.83
C PHE A 367 -3.81 -0.99 -7.69
N LEU A 368 -2.63 -0.46 -8.09
CA LEU A 368 -2.36 0.98 -8.05
C LEU A 368 -3.25 1.79 -9.02
N LEU A 369 -3.57 1.25 -10.21
CA LEU A 369 -4.50 1.86 -11.16
C LEU A 369 -5.97 1.85 -10.67
N TRP A 370 -6.35 0.85 -9.89
CA TRP A 370 -7.68 0.79 -9.26
C TRP A 370 -7.79 1.77 -8.07
N LEU A 371 -6.78 1.81 -7.19
CA LEU A 371 -6.71 2.78 -6.08
C LEU A 371 -6.74 4.24 -6.55
N ARG A 372 -6.36 4.51 -7.80
CA ARG A 372 -6.43 5.82 -8.47
C ARG A 372 -7.82 6.47 -8.41
N ARG A 373 -8.88 5.69 -8.17
CA ARG A 373 -10.25 6.17 -8.00
C ARG A 373 -10.42 7.00 -6.72
N GLU A 374 -9.56 6.82 -5.72
CA GLU A 374 -9.52 7.57 -4.47
C GLU A 374 -8.80 8.92 -4.65
N ASP A 375 -9.55 10.03 -4.62
CA ASP A 375 -9.05 11.38 -4.88
C ASP A 375 -7.88 11.81 -3.97
N ASP A 376 -7.91 11.41 -2.70
CA ASP A 376 -6.94 11.75 -1.65
C ASP A 376 -5.55 11.10 -1.84
N MET A 377 -5.44 10.08 -2.71
CA MET A 377 -4.18 9.36 -2.95
C MET A 377 -3.58 9.58 -4.35
N LYS A 378 -4.28 10.26 -5.28
CA LYS A 378 -3.94 10.29 -6.71
C LYS A 378 -2.47 10.60 -7.02
N ASP A 379 -1.92 11.69 -6.49
CA ASP A 379 -0.54 12.10 -6.81
C ASP A 379 0.53 11.16 -6.22
N ARG A 380 0.26 10.55 -5.06
CA ARG A 380 1.11 9.50 -4.48
C ARG A 380 1.09 8.24 -5.35
N LEU A 381 -0.10 7.82 -5.80
CA LEU A 381 -0.27 6.65 -6.66
C LEU A 381 0.34 6.87 -8.05
N TYR A 382 0.24 8.08 -8.61
CA TYR A 382 0.94 8.46 -9.84
C TYR A 382 2.46 8.37 -9.67
N SER A 383 3.00 8.88 -8.56
CA SER A 383 4.42 8.76 -8.23
C SER A 383 4.88 7.29 -8.10
N LEU A 384 4.08 6.44 -7.44
CA LEU A 384 4.38 5.00 -7.30
C LEU A 384 4.29 4.24 -8.63
N LEU A 385 3.33 4.55 -9.50
CA LEU A 385 3.22 3.97 -10.84
C LEU A 385 4.40 4.37 -11.74
N GLN A 386 4.80 5.65 -11.72
CA GLN A 386 6.00 6.12 -12.42
C GLN A 386 7.26 5.38 -11.94
N LEU A 387 7.44 5.25 -10.62
CA LEU A 387 8.57 4.53 -10.01
C LEU A 387 8.59 3.04 -10.38
N LEU A 388 7.44 2.35 -10.36
CA LEU A 388 7.30 0.96 -10.77
C LEU A 388 7.74 0.77 -12.22
N VAL A 389 7.28 1.63 -13.13
CA VAL A 389 7.60 1.54 -14.57
C VAL A 389 9.03 2.03 -14.88
N MET A 390 9.64 2.86 -14.03
CA MET A 390 11.08 3.14 -14.09
C MET A 390 11.94 1.95 -13.62
N LYS A 391 11.54 1.26 -12.54
CA LYS A 391 12.23 0.03 -12.07
C LYS A 391 12.05 -1.15 -13.02
N HIS A 392 10.91 -1.24 -13.71
CA HIS A 392 10.59 -2.35 -14.60
C HIS A 392 10.13 -1.81 -15.98
N PRO A 393 11.06 -1.37 -16.85
CA PRO A 393 10.72 -0.71 -18.13
C PRO A 393 9.97 -1.57 -19.15
N THR A 394 9.93 -2.89 -18.96
CA THR A 394 9.10 -3.84 -19.70
C THR A 394 7.60 -3.59 -19.46
N MET A 395 7.24 -3.14 -18.25
CA MET A 395 5.85 -2.97 -17.82
C MET A 395 5.13 -1.77 -18.46
N VAL A 396 5.81 -0.94 -19.26
CA VAL A 396 5.18 0.18 -19.99
C VAL A 396 3.98 -0.30 -20.81
N GLN A 397 4.11 -1.44 -21.51
CA GLN A 397 3.04 -1.96 -22.35
C GLN A 397 1.87 -2.50 -21.53
N GLU A 398 2.14 -3.15 -20.39
CA GLU A 398 1.09 -3.65 -19.49
C GLU A 398 0.35 -2.52 -18.76
N LEU A 399 1.04 -1.44 -18.39
CA LEU A 399 0.41 -0.21 -17.90
C LEU A 399 -0.56 0.34 -18.94
N LEU A 400 -0.09 0.54 -20.18
CA LEU A 400 -0.91 1.13 -21.25
C LEU A 400 -2.10 0.24 -21.64
N GLN A 401 -1.94 -1.09 -21.65
CA GLN A 401 -3.06 -2.02 -21.84
C GLN A 401 -4.08 -1.94 -20.70
N SER A 402 -3.61 -1.88 -19.45
CA SER A 402 -4.48 -1.75 -18.27
C SER A 402 -5.23 -0.42 -18.26
N CYS A 403 -4.57 0.68 -18.62
CA CYS A 403 -5.20 1.99 -18.79
C CYS A 403 -6.27 1.99 -19.88
N LEU A 404 -6.06 1.26 -20.98
CA LEU A 404 -7.03 1.18 -22.09
C LEU A 404 -8.29 0.39 -21.69
N ALA A 405 -8.11 -0.68 -20.92
CA ALA A 405 -9.21 -1.48 -20.37
C ALA A 405 -10.03 -0.71 -19.31
N GLU A 406 -9.37 0.11 -18.49
CA GLU A 406 -9.99 1.01 -17.51
C GLU A 406 -10.46 2.35 -18.12
N HIS A 407 -10.42 2.49 -19.45
CA HIS A 407 -10.82 3.70 -20.20
C HIS A 407 -10.18 5.03 -19.70
N ILE A 408 -8.95 4.97 -19.19
CA ILE A 408 -8.26 6.12 -18.58
C ILE A 408 -7.91 7.17 -19.63
N SER A 409 -8.14 8.45 -19.32
CA SER A 409 -7.94 9.54 -20.27
C SER A 409 -6.47 9.69 -20.66
N PRO A 410 -6.12 10.08 -21.90
CA PRO A 410 -4.72 10.22 -22.30
C PRO A 410 -3.92 11.26 -21.49
N GLU A 411 -4.58 12.24 -20.88
CA GLU A 411 -3.97 13.16 -19.91
C GLU A 411 -3.52 12.43 -18.64
N GLU A 412 -4.41 11.66 -18.01
CA GLU A 412 -4.08 10.87 -16.82
C GLU A 412 -3.03 9.80 -17.12
N VAL A 413 -3.07 9.20 -18.32
CA VAL A 413 -2.03 8.27 -18.78
C VAL A 413 -0.68 8.97 -18.97
N PHE A 414 -0.64 10.23 -19.40
CA PHE A 414 0.61 10.99 -19.43
C PHE A 414 1.18 11.18 -18.01
N ARG A 415 0.31 11.46 -17.02
CA ARG A 415 0.71 11.64 -15.62
C ARG A 415 1.30 10.37 -14.98
N VAL A 416 0.80 9.17 -15.29
CA VAL A 416 1.40 7.90 -14.79
C VAL A 416 2.63 7.42 -15.57
N MET A 417 2.85 7.92 -16.79
CA MET A 417 4.04 7.58 -17.57
C MET A 417 5.30 8.21 -16.95
N PRO A 418 6.44 7.49 -16.87
CA PRO A 418 7.69 8.04 -16.31
C PRO A 418 8.18 9.36 -16.91
N ILE A 419 7.71 9.71 -18.11
CA ILE A 419 7.99 10.98 -18.78
C ILE A 419 7.57 12.16 -17.90
N ALA A 420 6.47 12.08 -17.14
CA ALA A 420 6.03 13.17 -16.28
C ALA A 420 7.03 13.46 -15.13
N ALA A 421 7.72 12.42 -14.62
CA ALA A 421 8.69 12.55 -13.52
C ALA A 421 10.16 12.73 -13.94
N MET A 422 10.48 12.58 -15.23
CA MET A 422 11.82 12.83 -15.73
C MET A 422 12.16 14.33 -15.55
N LYS A 423 13.31 14.63 -14.95
CA LYS A 423 13.80 16.02 -14.77
C LYS A 423 13.82 16.80 -16.09
N THR A 424 13.80 18.12 -15.99
CA THR A 424 13.92 19.04 -17.13
C THR A 424 15.15 18.69 -17.96
N ILE A 425 14.97 18.43 -19.25
CA ILE A 425 15.96 17.77 -20.08
C ILE A 425 16.83 18.82 -20.76
N THR A 426 18.14 18.65 -20.67
CA THR A 426 19.15 19.58 -21.15
C THR A 426 19.82 19.07 -22.42
N HIS A 427 20.35 19.98 -23.24
CA HIS A 427 21.17 19.60 -24.40
C HIS A 427 22.48 18.87 -24.03
N ALA A 428 22.85 18.80 -22.75
CA ALA A 428 23.99 18.04 -22.25
C ALA A 428 23.64 16.57 -21.92
N ASP A 429 22.36 16.18 -21.88
CA ASP A 429 21.95 14.84 -21.48
C ASP A 429 22.29 13.78 -22.55
N ASN A 430 22.68 12.59 -22.08
CA ASN A 430 23.18 11.51 -22.94
C ASN A 430 22.15 11.09 -24.00
N LYS A 431 22.63 10.79 -25.21
CA LYS A 431 21.88 10.30 -26.38
C LYS A 431 20.95 9.14 -26.07
N ASP A 432 21.28 8.29 -25.09
CA ASP A 432 20.44 7.15 -24.70
C ASP A 432 19.26 7.53 -23.80
N VAL A 433 19.39 8.58 -22.98
CA VAL A 433 18.28 9.18 -22.23
C VAL A 433 17.26 9.74 -23.22
N TRP A 434 17.72 10.51 -24.21
CA TRP A 434 16.89 11.00 -25.31
C TRP A 434 16.20 9.87 -26.09
N ARG A 435 16.89 8.75 -26.34
CA ARG A 435 16.34 7.59 -27.06
C ARG A 435 15.18 6.94 -26.30
N ASP A 436 15.32 6.77 -24.99
CA ASP A 436 14.28 6.19 -24.13
C ASP A 436 13.08 7.14 -23.93
N ILE A 437 13.32 8.45 -23.85
CA ILE A 437 12.26 9.48 -23.85
C ILE A 437 11.45 9.43 -25.15
N ILE A 438 12.11 9.40 -26.32
CA ILE A 438 11.43 9.29 -27.63
C ILE A 438 10.57 8.04 -27.70
N ARG A 439 11.09 6.90 -27.24
CA ARG A 439 10.34 5.65 -27.17
C ARG A 439 9.10 5.79 -26.29
N LYS A 440 9.25 6.26 -25.04
CA LYS A 440 8.12 6.43 -24.12
C LYS A 440 7.08 7.44 -24.64
N LEU A 441 7.50 8.53 -25.29
CA LEU A 441 6.60 9.50 -25.93
C LEU A 441 5.81 8.85 -27.08
N LYS A 442 6.45 7.97 -27.85
CA LYS A 442 5.76 7.18 -28.88
C LYS A 442 4.82 6.15 -28.27
N ASP A 443 5.24 5.42 -27.23
CA ASP A 443 4.40 4.47 -26.50
C ASP A 443 3.11 5.15 -25.99
N TRP A 444 3.21 6.37 -25.42
CA TRP A 444 2.06 7.19 -25.05
C TRP A 444 1.25 7.68 -26.25
N TYR A 445 1.89 8.14 -27.33
CA TYR A 445 1.16 8.65 -28.49
C TYR A 445 0.41 7.56 -29.27
N ASP A 446 0.97 6.36 -29.33
CA ASP A 446 0.29 5.18 -29.89
C ASP A 446 -0.91 4.77 -28.99
N TYR A 447 -0.81 4.95 -27.67
CA TYR A 447 -1.98 4.89 -26.77
C TYR A 447 -3.03 5.96 -27.09
N VAL A 448 -2.63 7.23 -27.33
CA VAL A 448 -3.57 8.29 -27.77
C VAL A 448 -4.32 7.85 -29.03
N LYS A 449 -3.65 7.21 -30.00
CA LYS A 449 -4.30 6.71 -31.23
C LYS A 449 -5.26 5.56 -30.99
N LEU A 450 -4.93 4.62 -30.11
CA LEU A 450 -5.84 3.54 -29.71
C LEU A 450 -7.07 4.10 -28.97
N PHE A 451 -6.87 5.02 -28.03
CA PHE A 451 -7.95 5.70 -27.32
C PHE A 451 -8.85 6.51 -28.27
N GLN A 452 -8.27 7.24 -29.22
CA GLN A 452 -9.01 7.94 -30.28
C GLN A 452 -9.88 7.00 -31.11
N HIS A 453 -9.36 5.81 -31.46
CA HIS A 453 -10.10 4.81 -32.24
C HIS A 453 -11.28 4.23 -31.45
N VAL A 454 -11.07 3.83 -30.18
CA VAL A 454 -12.12 3.27 -29.31
C VAL A 454 -13.17 4.32 -28.95
N HIS A 455 -12.75 5.53 -28.60
CA HIS A 455 -13.61 6.61 -28.09
C HIS A 455 -13.94 7.68 -29.15
N LYS A 456 -13.98 7.32 -30.45
CA LYS A 456 -14.49 8.14 -31.56
C LYS A 456 -13.91 9.57 -31.63
N ASN A 457 -12.60 9.71 -31.51
CA ASN A 457 -11.85 10.98 -31.62
C ASN A 457 -12.23 12.08 -30.59
N VAL A 458 -12.73 11.72 -29.40
CA VAL A 458 -13.00 12.69 -28.31
C VAL A 458 -11.75 13.48 -27.87
N PHE A 459 -10.56 12.89 -28.00
CA PHE A 459 -9.28 13.54 -27.72
C PHE A 459 -8.59 13.89 -29.04
N ASN A 460 -8.09 15.11 -29.23
CA ASN A 460 -7.55 15.62 -30.49
C ASN A 460 -6.14 16.22 -30.36
N ASP A 461 -5.56 16.71 -31.47
CA ASP A 461 -4.19 17.26 -31.50
C ASP A 461 -4.00 18.49 -30.60
N ASN A 462 -5.04 19.32 -30.40
CA ASN A 462 -5.00 20.42 -29.44
C ASN A 462 -4.86 19.89 -28.01
N ASP A 463 -5.54 18.78 -27.69
CA ASP A 463 -5.53 18.19 -26.36
C ASP A 463 -4.17 17.51 -26.09
N VAL A 464 -3.56 16.89 -27.12
CA VAL A 464 -2.16 16.44 -27.06
C VAL A 464 -1.23 17.60 -26.74
N VAL A 465 -1.31 18.72 -27.47
CA VAL A 465 -0.47 19.91 -27.23
C VAL A 465 -0.71 20.47 -25.83
N LYS A 466 -1.97 20.59 -25.40
CA LYS A 466 -2.34 21.04 -24.05
C LYS A 466 -1.73 20.17 -22.97
N VAL A 467 -1.86 18.83 -23.05
CA VAL A 467 -1.27 17.92 -22.06
C VAL A 467 0.25 18.07 -21.97
N LEU A 468 0.94 18.23 -23.10
CA LEU A 468 2.39 18.45 -23.09
C LEU A 468 2.76 19.81 -22.43
N VAL A 469 2.02 20.89 -22.72
CA VAL A 469 2.25 22.20 -22.11
C VAL A 469 1.92 22.21 -20.62
N ASP A 470 0.76 21.68 -20.22
CA ASP A 470 0.29 21.67 -18.84
C ASP A 470 1.20 20.86 -17.90
N ASN A 471 1.90 19.83 -18.42
CA ASN A 471 2.76 18.94 -17.62
C ASN A 471 4.26 19.23 -17.75
N ARG A 472 4.73 19.87 -18.84
CA ARG A 472 6.18 20.07 -19.13
C ARG A 472 6.54 21.48 -19.58
N GLY A 473 5.57 22.37 -19.77
CA GLY A 473 5.78 23.71 -20.32
C GLY A 473 6.08 23.74 -21.82
N VAL A 474 6.01 24.94 -22.39
CA VAL A 474 6.08 25.17 -23.85
C VAL A 474 7.40 24.72 -24.45
N SER A 475 8.52 25.00 -23.78
CA SER A 475 9.86 24.68 -24.28
C SER A 475 10.09 23.17 -24.44
N GLU A 476 9.72 22.37 -23.45
CA GLU A 476 9.88 20.92 -23.52
C GLU A 476 8.81 20.27 -24.41
N ALA A 477 7.58 20.80 -24.43
CA ALA A 477 6.56 20.39 -25.41
C ALA A 477 7.06 20.59 -26.86
N MET A 478 7.72 21.71 -27.15
CA MET A 478 8.32 22.01 -28.46
C MET A 478 9.45 21.02 -28.81
N VAL A 479 10.30 20.67 -27.84
CA VAL A 479 11.33 19.62 -28.01
C VAL A 479 10.68 18.26 -28.27
N PHE A 480 9.72 17.83 -27.44
CA PHE A 480 9.03 16.55 -27.58
C PHE A 480 8.34 16.38 -28.94
N LEU A 481 7.64 17.41 -29.40
CA LEU A 481 7.04 17.42 -30.73
C LEU A 481 8.11 17.34 -31.83
N THR A 482 9.20 18.11 -31.72
CA THR A 482 10.32 18.09 -32.69
C THR A 482 11.00 16.71 -32.73
N LEU A 483 11.09 16.02 -31.60
CA LEU A 483 11.63 14.67 -31.51
C LEU A 483 10.67 13.60 -32.09
N LEU A 484 9.37 13.67 -31.80
CA LEU A 484 8.35 12.83 -32.44
C LEU A 484 8.35 13.01 -33.97
N GLY A 485 8.60 14.24 -34.44
CA GLY A 485 8.72 14.58 -35.87
C GLY A 485 9.91 13.93 -36.60
N ARG A 486 10.82 13.26 -35.88
CA ARG A 486 11.90 12.45 -36.47
C ARG A 486 11.43 11.08 -36.97
N ASP A 487 10.28 10.58 -36.49
CA ASP A 487 9.63 9.41 -37.09
C ASP A 487 8.88 9.88 -38.37
N PRO A 488 9.21 9.35 -39.57
CA PRO A 488 8.58 9.77 -40.81
C PRO A 488 7.05 9.64 -40.83
N ASN A 489 6.50 8.70 -40.05
CA ASN A 489 5.05 8.48 -39.95
C ASN A 489 4.37 9.55 -39.09
N LEU A 490 5.11 10.13 -38.14
CA LEU A 490 4.59 11.13 -37.19
C LEU A 490 4.89 12.57 -37.63
N LYS A 491 5.89 12.79 -38.50
CA LYS A 491 6.33 14.12 -38.96
C LYS A 491 5.20 15.10 -39.26
N ASN A 492 4.29 14.75 -40.18
CA ASN A 492 3.18 15.64 -40.59
C ASN A 492 2.22 16.00 -39.44
N THR A 493 2.15 15.18 -38.39
CA THR A 493 1.33 15.44 -37.19
C THR A 493 2.12 16.26 -36.16
N SER A 494 3.40 15.95 -35.96
CA SER A 494 4.32 16.81 -35.20
C SER A 494 4.34 18.23 -35.75
N ASP A 495 4.51 18.42 -37.06
CA ASP A 495 4.54 19.74 -37.69
C ASP A 495 3.22 20.51 -37.48
N ARG A 496 2.07 19.81 -37.53
CA ARG A 496 0.76 20.39 -37.18
C ARG A 496 0.69 20.78 -35.70
N MET A 497 1.15 19.94 -34.79
CA MET A 497 1.19 20.24 -33.36
C MET A 497 2.16 21.39 -33.01
N ARG A 498 3.32 21.49 -33.68
CA ARG A 498 4.24 22.63 -33.54
C ARG A 498 3.61 23.93 -34.05
N GLN A 499 2.83 23.88 -35.13
CA GLN A 499 2.03 25.01 -35.61
C GLN A 499 0.87 25.38 -34.68
N LEU A 500 0.28 24.43 -33.94
CA LEU A 500 -0.73 24.70 -32.92
C LEU A 500 -0.10 25.33 -31.67
N LEU A 501 1.02 24.81 -31.20
CA LEU A 501 1.81 25.36 -30.10
C LEU A 501 2.27 26.81 -30.37
N MET A 502 2.63 27.12 -31.63
CA MET A 502 2.92 28.48 -32.11
C MET A 502 1.68 29.40 -32.16
N GLN A 503 0.47 28.86 -32.22
CA GLN A 503 -0.77 29.67 -32.16
C GLN A 503 -1.15 30.01 -30.71
N THR A 504 -0.98 29.07 -29.78
CA THR A 504 -1.41 29.22 -28.38
C THR A 504 -0.34 29.83 -27.47
N HIS A 505 0.94 29.50 -27.67
CA HIS A 505 2.06 29.98 -26.85
C HIS A 505 3.17 30.66 -27.68
N PRO A 506 2.83 31.71 -28.46
CA PRO A 506 3.70 32.32 -29.46
C PRO A 506 4.96 32.99 -28.89
N LYS A 507 4.87 33.59 -27.69
CA LYS A 507 5.98 34.31 -27.07
C LYS A 507 6.99 33.33 -26.49
N GLU A 508 6.46 32.35 -25.75
CA GLU A 508 7.20 31.26 -25.12
C GLU A 508 7.88 30.40 -26.20
N MET A 509 7.21 30.16 -27.34
CA MET A 509 7.80 29.52 -28.53
C MET A 509 8.94 30.37 -29.15
N PHE A 510 8.75 31.68 -29.31
CA PHE A 510 9.79 32.57 -29.85
C PHE A 510 11.06 32.54 -28.98
N GLU A 511 10.90 32.65 -27.66
CA GLU A 511 11.99 32.56 -26.69
C GLU A 511 12.62 31.16 -26.67
N SER A 512 11.82 30.09 -26.67
CA SER A 512 12.30 28.70 -26.68
C SER A 512 13.13 28.36 -27.93
N CYS A 513 12.66 28.76 -29.11
CA CYS A 513 13.37 28.51 -30.36
C CYS A 513 14.71 29.27 -30.43
N LEU A 514 14.75 30.52 -29.93
CA LEU A 514 16.00 31.30 -29.82
C LEU A 514 16.98 30.67 -28.81
N MET A 515 16.49 30.05 -27.73
CA MET A 515 17.34 29.36 -26.76
C MET A 515 17.88 28.04 -27.29
N ALA A 516 17.08 27.29 -28.06
CA ALA A 516 17.44 26.00 -28.66
C ALA A 516 18.19 26.10 -30.02
N ASP A 517 18.60 27.30 -30.43
CA ASP A 517 19.32 27.60 -31.68
C ASP A 517 18.66 27.05 -32.96
N ILE A 518 17.33 27.08 -33.00
CA ILE A 518 16.54 26.69 -34.17
C ILE A 518 16.76 27.71 -35.30
N SER A 519 17.18 27.26 -36.47
CA SER A 519 17.44 28.17 -37.59
C SER A 519 16.17 28.91 -38.03
N PRO A 520 16.28 30.13 -38.58
CA PRO A 520 15.14 30.82 -39.17
C PRO A 520 14.46 30.00 -40.29
N ASP A 521 15.23 29.16 -40.98
CA ASP A 521 14.77 28.30 -42.08
C ASP A 521 13.92 27.12 -41.60
N GLU A 522 14.07 26.66 -40.35
CA GLU A 522 13.12 25.73 -39.71
C GLU A 522 11.98 26.50 -39.02
N PHE A 523 12.29 27.58 -38.29
CA PHE A 523 11.30 28.38 -37.56
C PHE A 523 10.18 28.92 -38.45
N ILE A 524 10.47 29.24 -39.73
CA ILE A 524 9.44 29.66 -40.68
C ILE A 524 8.34 28.60 -40.85
N TRP A 525 8.67 27.30 -40.85
CA TRP A 525 7.68 26.22 -41.04
C TRP A 525 6.74 26.03 -39.85
N MET A 526 7.18 26.43 -38.65
CA MET A 526 6.37 26.42 -37.43
C MET A 526 5.30 27.52 -37.43
N ILE A 527 5.45 28.57 -38.24
CA ILE A 527 4.51 29.69 -38.27
C ILE A 527 3.30 29.34 -39.17
N PRO A 528 2.06 29.42 -38.63
CA PRO A 528 0.85 28.83 -39.22
C PRO A 528 0.26 29.69 -40.36
N ILE A 529 0.94 29.80 -41.49
CA ILE A 529 0.49 30.58 -42.66
C ILE A 529 -0.26 29.67 -43.64
N SER A 530 -1.51 30.04 -43.98
CA SER A 530 -2.32 29.32 -44.96
C SER A 530 -2.63 30.20 -46.18
N LEU A 531 -1.91 29.95 -47.28
CA LEU A 531 -2.08 30.68 -48.55
C LEU A 531 -3.48 30.55 -49.19
N LYS A 532 -4.37 29.71 -48.64
CA LYS A 532 -5.75 29.52 -49.09
C LYS A 532 -6.80 30.21 -48.21
N HIS A 533 -6.44 30.61 -46.98
CA HIS A 533 -7.40 31.02 -45.95
C HIS A 533 -7.00 32.28 -45.17
N ASP A 534 -5.72 32.65 -45.17
CA ASP A 534 -5.26 33.95 -44.68
C ASP A 534 -5.36 35.01 -45.78
N THR A 535 -5.80 36.21 -45.44
CA THR A 535 -5.67 37.40 -46.31
C THR A 535 -4.22 37.89 -46.29
N TRP A 536 -3.79 38.65 -47.31
CA TRP A 536 -2.43 39.23 -47.36
C TRP A 536 -2.01 39.93 -46.06
N ILE A 537 -2.92 40.69 -45.43
CA ILE A 537 -2.69 41.36 -44.14
C ILE A 537 -2.44 40.36 -42.99
N LYS A 538 -3.15 39.23 -42.95
CA LYS A 538 -2.90 38.14 -41.98
C LYS A 538 -1.56 37.46 -42.25
N ILE A 539 -1.19 37.27 -43.52
CA ILE A 539 0.08 36.64 -43.90
C ILE A 539 1.26 37.55 -43.51
N ASP A 540 1.22 38.84 -43.85
CA ASP A 540 2.24 39.81 -43.44
C ASP A 540 2.37 39.87 -41.90
N LYS A 541 1.26 39.96 -41.15
CA LYS A 541 1.33 39.96 -39.67
C LYS A 541 1.97 38.68 -39.11
N LYS A 542 1.70 37.50 -39.69
CA LYS A 542 2.35 36.24 -39.31
C LYS A 542 3.83 36.23 -39.70
N LEU A 543 4.19 36.74 -40.88
CA LEU A 543 5.58 36.87 -41.31
C LEU A 543 6.36 37.87 -40.44
N ARG A 544 5.76 38.93 -39.89
CA ARG A 544 6.44 39.86 -38.96
C ARG A 544 7.02 39.18 -37.72
N VAL A 545 6.39 38.11 -37.21
CA VAL A 545 6.96 37.26 -36.15
C VAL A 545 8.25 36.58 -36.63
N TRP A 546 8.25 36.10 -37.87
CA TRP A 546 9.42 35.49 -38.49
C TRP A 546 10.55 36.51 -38.78
N TYR A 547 10.24 37.70 -39.30
CA TYR A 547 11.21 38.79 -39.48
C TYR A 547 11.89 39.15 -38.15
N ALA A 548 11.12 39.26 -37.06
CA ALA A 548 11.65 39.54 -35.73
C ALA A 548 12.55 38.40 -35.24
N TYR A 549 12.13 37.14 -35.42
CA TYR A 549 12.92 35.97 -35.03
C TYR A 549 14.24 35.91 -35.78
N PHE A 550 14.21 36.06 -37.10
CA PHE A 550 15.41 36.10 -37.95
C PHE A 550 16.40 37.15 -37.47
N PHE A 551 15.93 38.36 -37.15
CA PHE A 551 16.80 39.43 -36.66
C PHE A 551 17.40 39.13 -35.28
N HIS A 552 16.61 38.57 -34.36
CA HIS A 552 17.12 38.15 -33.04
C HIS A 552 18.11 37.00 -33.15
N PHE A 553 17.84 36.00 -34.00
CA PHE A 553 18.73 34.87 -34.27
C PHE A 553 20.06 35.34 -34.87
N ARG A 554 20.03 36.18 -35.91
CA ARG A 554 21.23 36.83 -36.50
C ARG A 554 22.01 37.64 -35.46
N ARG A 555 21.35 38.29 -34.50
CA ARG A 555 22.04 38.99 -33.41
C ARG A 555 22.68 38.05 -32.37
N LYS A 556 22.25 36.79 -32.29
CA LYS A 556 22.84 35.74 -31.43
C LYS A 556 23.98 35.01 -32.14
N ALA A 557 23.76 34.55 -33.37
CA ALA A 557 24.73 33.79 -34.18
C ALA A 557 25.78 34.66 -34.89
N GLY A 558 25.56 35.97 -35.01
CA GLY A 558 26.44 36.89 -35.73
C GLY A 558 26.13 36.97 -37.23
N ASN A 559 27.13 37.38 -38.02
CA ASN A 559 26.95 37.73 -39.43
C ASN A 559 26.77 36.53 -40.40
N GLU A 560 26.68 35.30 -39.90
CA GLU A 560 26.53 34.10 -40.74
C GLU A 560 25.17 34.04 -41.46
N TYR A 561 24.10 34.54 -40.82
CA TYR A 561 22.80 34.70 -41.49
C TYR A 561 22.73 36.03 -42.24
N THR A 562 22.42 35.97 -43.54
CA THR A 562 22.41 37.11 -44.45
C THR A 562 21.02 37.41 -44.97
N ASP A 563 20.84 38.60 -45.55
CA ASP A 563 19.57 39.01 -46.15
C ASP A 563 19.25 38.19 -47.44
N ASP A 564 20.24 37.51 -48.04
CA ASP A 564 20.04 36.50 -49.07
C ASP A 564 19.54 35.16 -48.47
N SER A 565 20.06 34.75 -47.30
CA SER A 565 19.57 33.59 -46.53
C SER A 565 18.08 33.77 -46.17
N PHE A 566 17.71 34.98 -45.76
CA PHE A 566 16.32 35.37 -45.51
C PHE A 566 15.42 35.14 -46.74
N MET A 567 15.84 35.64 -47.92
CA MET A 567 15.06 35.43 -49.15
C MET A 567 14.97 33.95 -49.55
N GLY A 568 16.04 33.18 -49.31
CA GLY A 568 16.07 31.74 -49.53
C GLY A 568 14.96 31.00 -48.79
N ALA A 569 14.77 31.26 -47.49
CA ALA A 569 13.73 30.60 -46.67
C ALA A 569 12.29 30.90 -47.15
N LEU A 570 12.00 32.15 -47.57
CA LEU A 570 10.71 32.50 -48.17
C LEU A 570 10.45 31.75 -49.47
N VAL A 571 11.45 31.73 -50.37
CA VAL A 571 11.38 31.06 -51.67
C VAL A 571 11.24 29.55 -51.49
N GLN A 572 11.95 28.95 -50.53
CA GLN A 572 11.86 27.53 -50.20
C GLN A 572 10.48 27.14 -49.65
N ARG A 573 9.86 27.99 -48.81
CA ARG A 573 8.56 27.68 -48.18
C ARG A 573 7.37 27.92 -49.11
N PHE A 574 7.35 29.02 -49.85
CA PHE A 574 6.17 29.48 -50.59
C PHE A 574 6.35 29.48 -52.12
N GLY A 575 7.57 29.31 -52.61
CA GLY A 575 7.92 29.37 -54.03
C GLY A 575 8.14 30.80 -54.53
N ALA A 576 9.16 30.99 -55.38
CA ALA A 576 9.58 32.31 -55.87
C ALA A 576 8.43 33.18 -56.43
N LYS A 577 7.55 32.58 -57.25
CA LYS A 577 6.39 33.28 -57.84
C LYS A 577 5.43 33.87 -56.80
N TRP A 578 5.25 33.19 -55.66
CA TRP A 578 4.42 33.71 -54.58
C TRP A 578 5.12 34.83 -53.82
N VAL A 579 6.43 34.72 -53.61
CA VAL A 579 7.25 35.77 -52.96
C VAL A 579 7.27 37.05 -53.81
N GLU A 580 7.36 36.92 -55.14
CA GLU A 580 7.28 38.05 -56.08
C GLU A 580 5.90 38.74 -56.06
N GLN A 581 4.81 37.96 -55.97
CA GLN A 581 3.46 38.48 -55.78
C GLN A 581 3.30 39.19 -54.42
N TYR A 582 3.82 38.58 -53.34
CA TYR A 582 3.82 39.16 -52.00
C TYR A 582 4.56 40.50 -51.95
N ILE A 583 5.76 40.58 -52.50
CA ILE A 583 6.52 41.86 -52.60
C ILE A 583 5.71 42.91 -53.37
N SER A 584 5.08 42.53 -54.48
CA SER A 584 4.27 43.45 -55.29
C SER A 584 3.06 44.00 -54.51
N GLU A 585 2.42 43.20 -53.66
CA GLU A 585 1.29 43.62 -52.81
C GLU A 585 1.73 44.45 -51.59
N LEU A 586 2.97 44.28 -51.13
CA LEU A 586 3.58 45.18 -50.15
C LEU A 586 3.93 46.56 -50.76
N GLU A 587 4.12 46.67 -52.07
CA GLU A 587 4.39 47.95 -52.76
C GLU A 587 3.13 48.79 -53.00
N THR A 588 1.97 48.14 -53.21
CA THR A 588 0.67 48.81 -53.31
C THR A 588 0.16 49.30 -51.95
N THR A 589 0.64 48.70 -50.86
CA THR A 589 0.29 49.07 -49.48
C THR A 589 1.22 50.16 -48.94
N LEU A 590 0.72 51.40 -48.82
CA LEU A 590 1.48 52.60 -48.45
C LEU A 590 2.38 52.44 -47.20
N ASP A 591 1.89 51.82 -46.13
CA ASP A 591 2.63 51.61 -44.87
C ASP A 591 3.66 50.47 -44.93
N MET A 592 3.72 49.70 -46.02
CA MET A 592 4.57 48.52 -46.16
C MET A 592 5.65 48.65 -47.26
N LYS A 593 5.58 49.71 -48.06
CA LYS A 593 6.51 49.98 -49.16
C LYS A 593 8.00 49.92 -48.76
N ALA A 594 8.36 50.40 -47.56
CA ALA A 594 9.73 50.36 -47.07
C ALA A 594 10.25 48.92 -46.82
N SER A 595 9.36 47.97 -46.52
CA SER A 595 9.68 46.54 -46.41
C SER A 595 9.89 45.94 -47.79
N ALA A 596 9.00 46.24 -48.75
CA ALA A 596 9.15 45.79 -50.14
C ALA A 596 10.44 46.32 -50.78
N ASP A 597 10.72 47.61 -50.62
CA ASP A 597 11.96 48.28 -51.04
C ASP A 597 13.23 47.66 -50.41
N THR A 598 13.09 46.87 -49.34
CA THR A 598 14.19 46.12 -48.72
C THR A 598 14.31 44.73 -49.34
N LEU A 599 13.20 43.98 -49.43
CA LEU A 599 13.14 42.65 -50.05
C LEU A 599 13.63 42.66 -51.51
N ARG A 600 13.22 43.67 -52.29
CA ARG A 600 13.54 43.79 -53.72
C ARG A 600 15.04 43.99 -54.03
N ARG A 601 15.86 44.30 -53.02
CA ARG A 601 17.33 44.42 -53.16
C ARG A 601 18.05 43.07 -53.15
N HIS A 602 17.37 42.04 -52.67
CA HIS A 602 17.86 40.67 -52.55
C HIS A 602 17.06 39.82 -53.56
N PRO A 603 17.44 39.84 -54.85
CA PRO A 603 16.67 39.19 -55.90
C PRO A 603 16.53 37.69 -55.64
N SER A 604 15.39 37.12 -56.02
CA SER A 604 14.99 35.71 -55.91
C SER A 604 15.87 34.77 -56.75
N LYS A 605 17.16 34.69 -56.43
CA LYS A 605 18.09 33.71 -57.00
C LYS A 605 17.66 32.30 -56.54
N PRO A 606 17.45 31.34 -57.47
CA PRO A 606 17.33 29.95 -57.08
C PRO A 606 18.69 29.42 -56.58
N HIS A 607 18.64 28.61 -55.52
CA HIS A 607 19.70 27.72 -55.07
C HIS A 607 19.28 26.27 -55.36
#